data_AF-A0A4P5TMD7-F1
#
_entry.id   AF-A0A4P5TMD7-F1
#
_cell.length_a   1.000
_cell.length_b   1.000
_cell.length_c   1.000
_cell.angle_alpha   90.00
_cell.angle_beta   90.00
_cell.angle_gamma   90.00
#
_symmetry.space_group_name_H-M   'P 1'
#
loop_
_entity.id
_entity.type
_entity.pdbx_description
1 polymer ?
#
loop_
_entity_poly.entity_id
_entity_poly.type
_entity_poly.pdbx_seq_one_letter_code
_entity_poly.pdbx_strand_id
1 'polypeptide(L)'
;MNTKKQDKKFRNTIAQKVSDKEELHQYEDSFRRWLSRELHGGRMTMQQAMNKFGISYQVAYHIFKSYAPEVNLTLPVMTEVEKLKLEKLQKRIRELEHQLEDAQIKNIMQQTKFFFVRIIISSPGKIL
;
A
#
# COMPACT_ATOMS: atom_id res chain seq x y z
N MET A 1 -0.74 -28.23 -26.76
CA MET A 1 -0.24 -27.94 -25.40
C MET A 1 -1.42 -27.91 -24.44
N ASN A 2 -1.36 -28.72 -23.38
CA ASN A 2 -2.51 -29.11 -22.56
C ASN A 2 -2.68 -28.15 -21.36
N THR A 3 -3.25 -26.99 -21.62
CA THR A 3 -3.45 -25.87 -20.67
C THR A 3 -4.22 -26.30 -19.41
N LYS A 4 -5.25 -27.15 -19.57
CA LYS A 4 -6.03 -27.71 -18.45
C LYS A 4 -5.19 -28.54 -17.48
N LYS A 5 -4.14 -29.22 -17.96
CA LYS A 5 -3.24 -30.05 -17.13
C LYS A 5 -2.25 -29.19 -16.35
N GLN A 6 -1.80 -28.07 -16.94
CA GLN A 6 -0.92 -27.11 -16.27
C GLN A 6 -1.68 -26.27 -15.23
N ASP A 7 -2.91 -25.83 -15.52
CA ASP A 7 -3.76 -25.12 -14.53
C ASP A 7 -4.07 -25.99 -13.32
N LYS A 8 -4.38 -27.27 -13.54
CA LYS A 8 -4.62 -28.24 -12.45
C LYS A 8 -3.37 -28.46 -11.59
N LYS A 9 -2.19 -28.53 -12.22
CA LYS A 9 -0.90 -28.69 -11.52
C LYS A 9 -0.53 -27.42 -10.74
N PHE A 10 -0.77 -26.24 -11.30
CA PHE A 10 -0.48 -24.94 -10.67
C PHE A 10 -1.39 -24.70 -9.46
N ARG A 11 -2.70 -24.95 -9.59
CA ARG A 11 -3.66 -24.88 -8.47
C ARG A 11 -3.26 -25.80 -7.32
N ASN A 12 -2.87 -27.04 -7.61
CA ASN A 12 -2.41 -27.97 -6.59
C ASN A 12 -1.12 -27.48 -5.90
N THR A 13 -0.19 -26.82 -6.62
CA THR A 13 1.09 -26.41 -6.02
C THR A 13 0.98 -25.18 -5.11
N ILE A 14 0.04 -24.26 -5.38
CA ILE A 14 -0.18 -23.08 -4.54
C ILE A 14 -1.22 -23.36 -3.45
N ALA A 15 -2.34 -24.02 -3.76
CA ALA A 15 -3.37 -24.34 -2.75
C ALA A 15 -2.80 -25.19 -1.60
N GLN A 16 -1.89 -26.11 -1.93
CA GLN A 16 -1.20 -26.99 -0.98
C GLN A 16 -0.17 -26.27 -0.11
N LYS A 17 0.26 -25.05 -0.48
CA LYS A 17 1.14 -24.20 0.34
C LYS A 17 0.39 -23.17 1.20
N VAL A 18 -0.89 -22.95 0.93
CA VAL A 18 -1.67 -21.87 1.57
C VAL A 18 -2.57 -22.40 2.69
N SER A 19 -2.82 -23.71 2.75
CA SER A 19 -3.56 -24.32 3.87
C SER A 19 -3.09 -25.74 4.11
N ASP A 20 -2.82 -26.12 5.36
CA ASP A 20 -2.35 -27.46 5.70
C ASP A 20 -3.46 -28.54 5.61
N LYS A 21 -4.73 -28.14 5.40
CA LYS A 21 -5.87 -29.07 5.32
C LYS A 21 -6.34 -29.26 3.89
N GLU A 22 -6.31 -30.51 3.43
CA GLU A 22 -6.71 -30.94 2.09
C GLU A 22 -8.17 -30.58 1.76
N GLU A 23 -9.06 -30.62 2.77
CA GLU A 23 -10.47 -30.23 2.65
C GLU A 23 -10.70 -28.75 2.32
N LEU A 24 -9.68 -27.89 2.51
CA LEU A 24 -9.76 -26.46 2.20
C LEU A 24 -9.18 -26.11 0.84
N HIS A 25 -8.48 -27.04 0.18
CA HIS A 25 -7.87 -26.82 -1.14
C HIS A 25 -8.90 -26.71 -2.25
N GLN A 26 -10.10 -27.24 -2.03
CA GLN A 26 -11.24 -27.12 -2.94
C GLN A 26 -11.82 -25.70 -3.01
N TYR A 27 -11.48 -24.83 -2.05
CA TYR A 27 -11.95 -23.46 -2.00
C TYR A 27 -10.81 -22.47 -2.28
N GLU A 28 -11.08 -21.48 -3.14
CA GLU A 28 -10.14 -20.42 -3.46
C GLU A 28 -9.81 -19.57 -2.22
N ASP A 29 -8.58 -19.08 -2.13
CA ASP A 29 -8.13 -18.26 -0.99
C ASP A 29 -8.96 -16.99 -0.80
N SER A 30 -9.31 -16.33 -1.91
CA SER A 30 -10.17 -15.16 -1.96
C SER A 30 -11.55 -15.45 -1.36
N PHE A 31 -12.14 -16.61 -1.69
CA PHE A 31 -13.42 -17.05 -1.14
C PHE A 31 -13.33 -17.31 0.36
N ARG A 32 -12.27 -17.98 0.83
CA ARG A 32 -12.07 -18.25 2.27
C ARG A 32 -11.94 -16.94 3.07
N ARG A 33 -11.17 -15.98 2.56
CA ARG A 33 -11.01 -14.64 3.17
C ARG A 33 -12.32 -13.87 3.20
N TRP A 34 -13.03 -13.86 2.08
CA TRP A 34 -14.33 -13.21 1.96
C TRP A 34 -15.34 -13.82 2.94
N LEU A 35 -15.46 -15.14 2.96
CA LEU A 35 -16.41 -15.85 3.82
C LEU A 35 -16.13 -15.58 5.31
N SER A 36 -14.86 -15.62 5.73
CA SER A 36 -14.49 -15.28 7.10
C SER A 36 -14.93 -13.86 7.48
N ARG A 37 -14.71 -12.88 6.60
CA ARG A 37 -15.12 -11.48 6.83
C ARG A 37 -16.64 -11.33 6.95
N GLU A 38 -17.42 -12.11 6.21
CA GLU A 38 -18.88 -12.10 6.32
C GLU A 38 -19.37 -12.74 7.62
N LEU A 39 -18.75 -13.84 8.04
CA LEU A 39 -19.07 -14.54 9.28
C LEU A 39 -18.73 -13.70 10.52
N HIS A 40 -17.54 -13.11 10.58
CA HIS A 40 -17.15 -12.23 11.70
C HIS A 40 -17.91 -10.92 11.70
N GLY A 41 -18.27 -10.39 10.52
CA GLY A 41 -19.08 -9.20 10.41
C GLY A 41 -20.57 -9.40 10.75
N GLY A 42 -20.98 -10.62 11.12
CA GLY A 42 -22.38 -10.95 11.43
C GLY A 42 -23.36 -10.81 10.26
N ARG A 43 -22.86 -10.54 9.05
CA ARG A 43 -23.67 -10.41 7.81
C ARG A 43 -24.15 -11.76 7.29
N MET A 44 -23.51 -12.84 7.74
CA MET A 44 -23.86 -14.22 7.42
C MET A 44 -23.62 -15.11 8.64
N THR A 45 -24.56 -15.99 8.94
CA THR A 45 -24.38 -17.01 9.99
C THR A 45 -23.72 -18.26 9.45
N MET A 46 -23.08 -19.08 10.30
CA MET A 46 -22.50 -20.36 9.88
C MET A 46 -23.54 -21.26 9.19
N GLN A 47 -24.76 -21.31 9.72
CA GLN A 47 -25.83 -22.11 9.12
C GLN A 47 -26.24 -21.60 7.73
N GLN A 48 -26.30 -20.28 7.54
CA GLN A 48 -26.55 -19.69 6.23
C GLN A 48 -25.41 -20.01 5.24
N ALA A 49 -24.15 -19.96 5.69
CA ALA A 49 -23.01 -20.33 4.86
C ALA A 49 -23.05 -21.80 4.44
N MET A 50 -23.38 -22.71 5.37
CA MET A 50 -23.56 -24.14 5.09
C MET A 50 -24.65 -24.37 4.03
N ASN A 51 -25.81 -23.75 4.21
CA ASN A 51 -26.94 -23.92 3.29
C ASN A 51 -26.66 -23.30 1.90
N LYS A 52 -25.99 -22.14 1.86
CA LYS A 52 -25.75 -21.39 0.62
C LYS A 52 -24.63 -21.98 -0.21
N PHE A 53 -23.58 -22.51 0.43
CA PHE A 53 -22.38 -22.96 -0.25
C PHE A 53 -22.14 -24.48 -0.16
N GLY A 54 -23.05 -25.22 0.49
CA GLY A 54 -22.94 -26.67 0.65
C GLY A 54 -21.70 -27.10 1.44
N ILE A 55 -21.15 -26.21 2.28
CA ILE A 55 -19.95 -26.47 3.06
C ILE A 55 -20.31 -27.11 4.40
N SER A 56 -19.43 -27.97 4.91
CA SER A 56 -19.61 -28.53 6.25
C SER A 56 -19.39 -27.46 7.33
N TYR A 57 -19.97 -27.69 8.51
CA TYR A 57 -19.76 -26.82 9.66
C TYR A 57 -18.27 -26.71 10.02
N GLN A 58 -17.54 -27.82 9.96
CA GLN A 58 -16.12 -27.89 10.28
C GLN A 58 -15.28 -27.00 9.35
N VAL A 59 -15.59 -27.01 8.05
CA VAL A 59 -14.94 -26.16 7.04
C VAL A 59 -15.25 -24.69 7.31
N ALA A 60 -16.52 -24.34 7.54
CA ALA A 60 -16.95 -22.97 7.84
C ALA A 60 -16.29 -22.45 9.13
N TYR A 61 -16.27 -23.26 10.19
CA TYR A 61 -15.63 -22.95 11.46
C TYR A 61 -14.11 -22.76 11.31
N HIS A 62 -13.47 -23.61 10.51
CA HIS A 62 -12.05 -23.49 10.24
C HIS A 62 -11.70 -22.19 9.51
N ILE A 63 -12.49 -21.84 8.48
CA ILE A 63 -12.33 -20.58 7.75
C ILE A 63 -12.52 -19.40 8.71
N PHE A 64 -13.55 -19.43 9.54
CA PHE A 64 -13.80 -18.41 10.57
C PHE A 64 -12.61 -18.24 11.53
N LYS A 65 -12.04 -19.35 12.05
CA LYS A 65 -10.87 -19.30 12.94
C LYS A 65 -9.58 -18.85 12.25
N SER A 66 -9.35 -19.30 11.02
CA SER A 66 -8.06 -19.13 10.32
C SER A 66 -7.87 -17.73 9.74
N TYR A 67 -8.97 -17.04 9.47
CA TYR A 67 -8.97 -15.71 8.87
C TYR A 67 -9.63 -14.69 9.80
N ALA A 68 -9.38 -14.82 11.11
CA ALA A 68 -9.89 -13.91 12.12
C ALA A 68 -9.54 -12.45 11.75
N PRO A 69 -10.51 -11.51 11.79
CA PRO A 69 -10.32 -10.14 11.36
C PRO A 69 -9.71 -9.34 12.50
N GLU A 70 -8.50 -9.68 12.93
CA GLU A 70 -7.79 -8.85 13.89
C GLU A 70 -6.31 -9.13 13.79
N VAL A 71 -5.69 -8.58 12.75
CA VAL A 71 -4.41 -7.93 13.03
C VAL A 71 -4.82 -6.68 13.80
N ASN A 72 -4.79 -6.76 15.13
CA ASN A 72 -4.63 -5.55 15.95
C ASN A 72 -3.29 -4.96 15.51
N LEU A 73 -3.30 -4.15 14.44
CA LEU A 73 -2.20 -3.30 14.04
C LEU A 73 -2.09 -2.19 15.08
N THR A 74 -1.80 -2.56 16.32
CA THR A 74 -1.26 -1.61 17.27
C THR A 74 0.13 -1.29 16.76
N LEU A 75 0.21 -0.19 15.99
CA LEU A 75 1.49 0.41 15.65
C LEU A 75 2.25 0.56 16.97
N PRO A 76 3.47 0.00 17.09
CA PRO A 76 4.24 0.13 18.31
C PRO A 76 4.40 1.62 18.61
N VAL A 77 4.18 2.00 19.86
CA VAL A 77 4.36 3.39 20.28
C VAL A 77 5.82 3.76 20.04
N MET A 78 6.03 4.82 19.27
CA MET A 78 7.36 5.30 18.89
C MET A 78 8.20 5.57 20.15
N THR A 79 9.40 4.98 20.18
CA THR A 79 10.33 5.11 21.31
C THR A 79 10.89 6.54 21.40
N GLU A 80 11.39 6.95 22.56
CA GLU A 80 11.98 8.29 22.75
C GLU A 80 13.17 8.55 21.81
N VAL A 81 13.96 7.51 21.52
CA VAL A 81 15.09 7.58 20.59
C VAL A 81 14.61 7.85 19.16
N GLU A 82 13.54 7.17 18.74
CA GLU A 82 12.94 7.38 17.42
C GLU A 82 12.31 8.77 17.30
N LYS A 83 11.71 9.30 18.37
CA LYS A 83 11.21 10.69 18.44
C LYS A 83 12.33 11.70 18.21
N LEU A 84 13.44 11.58 18.96
CA LEU A 84 14.57 12.48 18.81
C LEU A 84 15.19 12.41 17.41
N LYS A 85 15.26 11.21 16.82
CA LYS A 85 15.76 11.03 15.46
C LYS A 85 14.83 11.68 14.43
N LEU A 86 13.52 11.53 14.61
CA LEU A 86 12.51 12.12 13.74
C LEU A 86 12.54 13.65 13.80
N GLU A 87 12.64 14.24 15.00
CA GLU A 87 12.78 15.70 15.17
C GLU A 87 14.06 16.24 14.51
N LYS A 88 15.19 15.54 14.67
CA LYS A 88 16.45 15.93 14.04
C LYS A 88 16.36 15.88 12.51
N LEU A 89 15.73 14.86 11.96
CA LEU A 89 15.51 14.72 10.51
C LEU A 89 14.57 15.82 10.00
N GLN A 90 13.48 16.10 10.70
CA GLN A 90 12.56 17.18 10.34
C GLN A 90 13.24 18.56 10.36
N LYS A 91 14.08 18.83 11.36
CA LYS A 91 14.85 20.07 11.42
C LYS A 91 15.80 20.20 10.21
N ARG A 92 16.44 19.09 9.84
CA ARG A 92 17.35 19.08 8.67
C ARG A 92 16.60 19.29 7.36
N ILE A 93 15.42 18.69 7.21
CA ILE A 93 14.57 18.89 6.02
C ILE A 93 14.24 20.37 5.86
N ARG A 94 13.74 21.03 6.91
CA ARG A 94 13.40 22.47 6.85
C ARG A 94 14.58 23.34 6.48
N GLU A 95 15.76 23.03 7.01
CA GLU A 95 16.97 23.79 6.70
C GLU A 95 17.40 23.62 5.23
N LEU A 96 17.27 22.40 4.69
CA LEU A 96 17.54 22.13 3.27
C LEU A 96 16.50 22.78 2.35
N GLU A 97 15.23 22.78 2.75
CA GLU A 97 14.15 23.47 2.02
C GLU A 97 14.43 24.97 1.93
N HIS A 98 14.80 25.62 3.05
CA HIS A 98 15.16 27.03 3.06
C HIS A 98 16.38 27.33 2.18
N GLN A 99 17.41 26.49 2.21
CA GLN A 99 18.58 26.66 1.35
C GLN A 99 18.23 26.54 -0.13
N LEU A 100 17.28 25.67 -0.47
CA LEU A 100 16.79 25.50 -1.83
C LEU A 100 15.99 26.72 -2.29
N GLU A 101 15.11 27.25 -1.46
CA GLU A 101 14.36 28.48 -1.74
C GLU A 101 15.31 29.67 -1.95
N ASP A 102 16.29 29.87 -1.07
CA ASP A 102 17.31 30.91 -1.21
C ASP A 102 18.08 30.80 -2.53
N ALA A 103 18.45 29.58 -2.91
CA ALA A 103 19.16 29.31 -4.16
C ALA A 103 18.28 29.59 -5.39
N GLN A 104 17.00 29.23 -5.34
CA GLN A 104 16.04 29.52 -6.41
C GLN A 104 15.84 31.03 -6.59
N ILE A 105 15.66 31.78 -5.49
CA ILE A 105 15.50 33.24 -5.53
C ILE A 105 16.75 33.90 -6.12
N LYS A 106 17.94 33.48 -5.71
CA LYS A 106 19.21 33.98 -6.27
C LYS A 106 19.30 33.73 -7.78
N ASN A 107 18.93 32.54 -8.24
CA ASN A 107 18.93 32.20 -9.66
C ASN A 107 17.94 33.07 -10.45
N ILE A 108 16.73 33.27 -9.95
CA ILE A 108 15.73 34.15 -10.58
C ILE A 108 16.30 35.56 -10.68
N MET A 109 16.83 36.12 -9.59
CA MET A 109 17.42 37.45 -9.60
C MET A 109 18.56 37.57 -10.62
N GLN A 110 19.44 36.58 -10.71
CA GLN A 110 20.53 36.57 -11.70
C GLN A 110 19.98 36.54 -13.13
N GLN A 111 19.03 35.64 -13.42
CA GLN A 111 18.39 35.56 -14.74
C GLN A 111 17.69 36.87 -15.11
N THR A 112 16.97 37.49 -14.18
CA THR A 112 16.34 38.78 -14.37
C THR A 112 17.37 39.87 -14.69
N LYS A 113 18.50 39.93 -13.95
CA LYS A 113 19.60 40.86 -14.24
C LYS A 113 20.18 40.66 -15.63
N PHE A 114 20.45 39.41 -16.02
CA PHE A 114 20.96 39.08 -17.35
C PHE A 114 19.96 39.48 -18.45
N PHE A 115 18.67 39.27 -18.24
CA PHE A 115 17.62 39.65 -19.17
C PHE A 115 17.55 41.18 -19.37
N PHE A 116 17.59 41.97 -18.29
CA PHE A 116 17.61 43.44 -18.39
C PHE A 116 18.85 43.95 -19.12
N VAL A 117 20.04 43.41 -18.80
CA VAL A 117 21.28 43.76 -19.52
C VAL A 117 21.17 43.42 -21.01
N ARG A 118 20.59 42.27 -21.35
CA ARG A 118 20.35 41.87 -22.74
C ARG A 118 19.39 42.81 -23.46
N ILE A 119 18.31 43.28 -22.82
CA ILE A 119 17.40 44.28 -23.41
C ILE A 119 18.14 45.59 -23.71
N ILE A 120 18.95 46.07 -22.76
CA ILE A 120 19.69 47.32 -22.89
C ILE A 120 20.72 47.24 -24.03
N ILE A 121 21.47 46.14 -24.11
CA ILE A 121 22.49 45.93 -25.17
C ILE A 121 21.85 45.67 -26.53
N SER A 122 20.68 45.03 -26.58
CA SER A 122 19.99 44.68 -27.82
C SER A 122 19.10 45.80 -28.38
N SER A 123 18.96 46.93 -27.67
CA SER A 123 18.23 48.12 -28.11
C SER A 123 19.08 49.40 -28.03
N PRO A 124 20.22 49.51 -28.76
CA PRO A 124 21.08 50.69 -28.71
C PRO A 124 20.58 51.89 -29.54
N GLY A 125 19.26 52.03 -29.82
CA GLY A 125 18.81 52.97 -30.85
C GLY A 125 17.34 53.38 -30.88
N LYS A 126 16.71 53.67 -29.73
CA LYS A 126 15.45 54.44 -29.70
C LYS A 126 15.51 55.54 -28.65
N ILE A 127 16.39 56.51 -28.89
CA ILE A 127 16.24 57.87 -28.37
C ILE A 127 16.28 58.77 -29.61
N LEU A 128 15.08 59.07 -30.11
CA LEU A 128 14.72 60.27 -30.88
C LEU A 128 13.34 60.69 -30.37
#